data_AF-A0A535N216-F1
#
_entry.id   AF-A0A535N216-F1
#
_cell.length_a   1.000
_cell.length_b   1.000
_cell.length_c   1.000
_cell.angle_alpha   90.00
_cell.angle_beta   90.00
_cell.angle_gamma   90.00
#
_symmetry.space_group_name_H-M   'P 1'
#
loop_
_entity.id
_entity.type
_entity.pdbx_description
1 polymer ?
#
loop_
_entity_poly.entity_id
_entity_poly.type
_entity_poly.pdbx_seq_one_letter_code
_entity_poly.pdbx_strand_id
1 'polypeptide(L)'
;MRIRPDVRAPVAAALLAALLAGGCGGVQPAGGGPPLTVPQLKYRLVDQVGRPLFCGPPVVRIPTPAQAEQGVTVLKTSDPATFTAIVARLHLDAGHLSTEDELSVLQQAETLNAILLQAQGGAYAFDYVASRATPEHVSGTIDAGGAISLQRHDRVSFPGPGGCPICLAATSRIDTPDGPVPVTRLLAGMRVWTLDADGRRIAVPILRVGHTPAPAGHQVVRLLLRGSAALGRSVRRQRGDVNRAYPVCGRHLGPASGRTHPHLLGRRHPPGQHARLTPGDQAPAASI
;
A
#
# COMPACT_ATOMS: atom_id res chain seq x y z
N MET A 1 -48.14 -2.89 97.83
CA MET A 1 -47.89 -1.61 98.54
C MET A 1 -46.56 -1.07 98.04
N ARG A 2 -46.44 0.03 97.28
CA ARG A 2 -47.41 1.05 96.79
C ARG A 2 -47.09 1.43 95.31
N ILE A 3 -48.14 1.63 94.52
CA ILE A 3 -48.32 2.73 93.52
C ILE A 3 -47.37 2.79 92.28
N ARG A 4 -47.97 2.67 91.08
CA ARG A 4 -47.43 3.18 89.79
C ARG A 4 -47.60 4.72 89.72
N PRO A 5 -46.88 5.42 88.82
CA PRO A 5 -47.66 6.00 87.72
C PRO A 5 -47.00 5.92 86.33
N ASP A 6 -47.85 5.81 85.31
CA ASP A 6 -47.56 6.15 83.92
C ASP A 6 -47.17 7.65 83.76
N VAL A 7 -46.29 7.94 82.79
CA VAL A 7 -46.28 9.24 82.09
C VAL A 7 -46.35 8.97 80.59
N ARG A 8 -47.14 9.79 79.89
CA ARG A 8 -47.66 9.54 78.53
C ARG A 8 -46.72 10.06 77.44
N ALA A 9 -46.95 9.56 76.21
CA ALA A 9 -46.32 9.99 74.95
C ALA A 9 -46.56 11.48 74.62
N PRO A 10 -45.88 12.05 73.59
CA PRO A 10 -46.45 11.93 72.23
C PRO A 10 -45.45 11.86 71.03
N VAL A 11 -45.86 11.12 70.00
CA VAL A 11 -45.93 11.48 68.56
C VAL A 11 -44.80 12.34 67.93
N ALA A 12 -44.09 11.80 66.93
CA ALA A 12 -44.11 12.28 65.52
C ALA A 12 -43.15 11.51 64.58
N ALA A 13 -43.57 11.34 63.31
CA ALA A 13 -42.83 11.17 62.04
C ALA A 13 -41.42 10.50 62.04
N ALA A 14 -41.11 9.53 61.17
CA ALA A 14 -41.40 9.51 59.73
C ALA A 14 -41.26 8.10 59.10
N LEU A 15 -41.93 7.93 57.96
CA LEU A 15 -41.91 6.73 57.11
C LEU A 15 -40.79 6.75 56.05
N LEU A 16 -40.58 5.60 55.41
CA LEU A 16 -39.87 5.37 54.13
C LEU A 16 -38.34 5.57 54.08
N ALA A 17 -37.62 4.44 54.06
CA ALA A 17 -36.55 4.18 53.08
C ALA A 17 -36.41 2.66 52.89
N ALA A 18 -36.81 2.13 51.73
CA ALA A 18 -36.81 0.70 51.45
C ALA A 18 -35.66 0.30 50.49
N LEU A 19 -35.19 -0.94 50.65
CA LEU A 19 -34.67 -1.82 49.59
C LEU A 19 -33.74 -1.20 48.52
N LEU A 20 -32.42 -1.32 48.73
CA LEU A 20 -31.45 -1.38 47.63
C LEU A 20 -30.43 -2.51 47.86
N ALA A 21 -30.85 -3.73 47.52
CA ALA A 21 -29.95 -4.80 47.12
C ALA A 21 -30.09 -4.99 45.60
N GLY A 22 -29.07 -4.61 44.83
CA GLY A 22 -29.07 -4.67 43.37
C GLY A 22 -27.66 -4.47 42.85
N GLY A 23 -27.14 -5.43 42.07
CA GLY A 23 -25.71 -5.55 41.81
C GLY A 23 -25.15 -4.53 40.82
N CYS A 24 -23.85 -4.27 40.93
CA CYS A 24 -23.06 -3.55 39.92
C CYS A 24 -22.83 -4.41 38.67
N GLY A 25 -23.90 -4.68 37.92
CA GLY A 25 -23.80 -5.12 36.53
C GLY A 25 -23.33 -3.94 35.68
N GLY A 26 -22.02 -3.88 35.40
CA GLY A 26 -21.46 -2.86 34.52
C GLY A 26 -22.02 -3.02 33.11
N VAL A 27 -22.91 -2.10 32.71
CA VAL A 27 -23.43 -2.04 31.34
C VAL A 27 -22.28 -1.61 30.42
N GLN A 28 -21.61 -2.58 29.79
CA GLN A 28 -20.84 -2.30 28.59
C GLN A 28 -21.82 -1.91 27.48
N PRO A 29 -21.70 -0.73 26.86
CA PRO A 29 -22.44 -0.43 25.64
C PRO A 29 -21.87 -1.29 24.51
N ALA A 30 -22.46 -2.48 24.32
CA ALA A 30 -22.23 -3.27 23.13
C ALA A 30 -22.74 -2.47 21.93
N GLY A 31 -21.82 -1.94 21.12
CA GLY A 31 -22.14 -1.35 19.82
C GLY A 31 -22.73 -2.44 18.93
N GLY A 32 -24.06 -2.54 18.92
CA GLY A 32 -24.83 -3.70 18.47
C GLY A 32 -24.91 -3.91 16.96
N GLY A 33 -23.78 -3.87 16.26
CA GLY A 33 -23.65 -4.44 14.92
C GLY A 33 -23.23 -5.91 15.00
N PRO A 34 -23.58 -6.75 14.00
CA PRO A 34 -22.91 -8.04 13.84
C PRO A 34 -21.39 -7.82 13.63
N PRO A 35 -20.53 -8.74 14.09
CA PRO A 35 -19.09 -8.61 13.94
C PRO A 35 -18.70 -8.57 12.47
N LEU A 36 -17.70 -7.75 12.13
CA LEU A 36 -17.22 -7.61 10.77
C LEU A 36 -16.46 -8.85 10.30
N THR A 37 -16.59 -9.16 9.02
CA THR A 37 -15.79 -10.21 8.39
C THR A 37 -14.31 -9.78 8.27
N VAL A 38 -13.39 -10.75 8.22
CA VAL A 38 -11.94 -10.48 8.07
C VAL A 38 -11.64 -9.53 6.89
N PRO A 39 -12.26 -9.64 5.71
CA PRO A 39 -12.07 -8.68 4.62
C PRO A 39 -12.61 -7.27 4.94
N GLN A 40 -13.72 -7.15 5.67
CA GLN A 40 -14.25 -5.85 6.12
C GLN A 40 -13.32 -5.18 7.14
N LEU A 41 -12.73 -5.96 8.05
CA LEU A 41 -11.70 -5.47 8.99
C LEU A 41 -10.46 -4.96 8.24
N LYS A 42 -9.99 -5.71 7.22
CA LYS A 42 -8.89 -5.28 6.33
C LYS A 42 -9.24 -3.99 5.58
N TYR A 43 -10.46 -3.84 5.07
CA TYR A 43 -10.90 -2.60 4.44
C TYR A 43 -10.94 -1.42 5.42
N ARG A 44 -11.32 -1.65 6.68
CA ARG A 44 -11.28 -0.58 7.70
C ARG A 44 -9.85 -0.12 8.01
N LEU A 45 -8.87 -1.03 7.99
CA LEU A 45 -7.44 -0.66 8.03
C LEU A 45 -7.04 0.15 6.79
N VAL A 46 -7.44 -0.28 5.59
CA VAL A 46 -7.19 0.49 4.35
C VAL A 46 -7.73 1.93 4.44
N ASP A 47 -8.94 2.10 4.96
CA ASP A 47 -9.62 3.40 5.03
C ASP A 47 -9.06 4.34 6.12
N GLN A 48 -8.81 3.81 7.32
CA GLN A 48 -8.42 4.64 8.48
C GLN A 48 -6.90 4.72 8.69
N VAL A 49 -6.17 3.67 8.31
CA VAL A 49 -4.73 3.56 8.50
C VAL A 49 -3.96 3.77 7.19
N GLY A 50 -4.55 3.37 6.06
CA GLY A 50 -4.03 3.58 4.71
C GLY A 50 -3.80 2.26 3.96
N ARG A 51 -3.81 2.34 2.63
CA ARG A 51 -3.55 1.18 1.74
C ARG A 51 -2.18 0.55 2.06
N PRO A 52 -2.05 -0.78 2.07
CA PRO A 52 -0.75 -1.41 2.24
C PRO A 52 0.17 -1.11 1.06
N LEU A 53 1.42 -0.75 1.35
CA LEU A 53 2.51 -0.73 0.40
C LEU A 53 3.21 -2.08 0.46
N PHE A 54 3.01 -2.88 -0.59
CA PHE A 54 3.61 -4.21 -0.72
C PHE A 54 4.32 -4.36 -2.05
N CYS A 55 5.27 -5.29 -2.10
CA CYS A 55 5.90 -5.69 -3.35
C CYS A 55 5.08 -6.81 -3.96
N GLY A 56 4.46 -6.55 -5.12
CA GLY A 56 3.90 -7.59 -5.96
C GLY A 56 4.99 -8.53 -6.52
N PRO A 57 4.62 -9.54 -7.33
CA PRO A 57 5.57 -10.39 -8.02
C PRO A 57 6.63 -9.57 -8.78
N PRO A 58 7.89 -10.03 -8.87
CA PRO A 58 8.99 -9.26 -9.45
C PRO A 58 8.85 -8.99 -10.96
N VAL A 59 7.84 -9.60 -11.60
CA VAL A 59 7.40 -9.31 -12.97
C VAL A 59 5.89 -9.13 -12.93
N VAL A 60 5.43 -7.92 -13.18
CA VAL A 60 3.99 -7.64 -13.39
C VAL A 60 3.58 -8.30 -14.70
N ARG A 61 2.60 -9.21 -14.65
CA ARG A 61 1.90 -9.73 -15.81
C ARG A 61 0.46 -9.26 -15.73
N ILE A 62 0.03 -8.49 -16.72
CA ILE A 62 -1.39 -8.15 -16.87
C ILE A 62 -2.09 -9.45 -17.33
N PRO A 63 -3.11 -9.95 -16.61
CA PRO A 63 -3.87 -11.12 -17.02
C PRO A 63 -4.54 -10.90 -18.38
N THR A 64 -4.64 -11.95 -19.20
CA THR A 64 -5.59 -11.95 -20.32
C THR A 64 -7.03 -12.02 -19.78
N PRO A 65 -8.07 -11.66 -20.57
CA PRO A 65 -9.45 -11.72 -20.11
C PRO A 65 -9.84 -13.08 -19.50
N ALA A 66 -9.52 -14.19 -20.19
CA ALA A 66 -9.76 -15.54 -19.68
C ALA A 66 -8.99 -15.88 -18.39
N GLN A 67 -7.83 -15.25 -18.15
CA GLN A 67 -7.09 -15.39 -16.89
C GLN A 67 -7.70 -14.56 -15.76
N ALA A 68 -8.30 -13.40 -16.08
CA ALA A 68 -9.03 -12.58 -15.11
C ALA A 68 -10.30 -13.31 -14.63
N GLU A 69 -11.12 -13.80 -15.57
CA GLU A 69 -12.31 -14.62 -15.33
C GLU A 69 -11.99 -15.88 -14.49
N GLN A 70 -10.94 -16.62 -14.87
CA GLN A 70 -10.50 -17.80 -14.12
C GLN A 70 -10.02 -17.42 -12.72
N GLY A 71 -9.29 -16.31 -12.57
CA GLY A 71 -8.84 -15.80 -11.28
C GLY A 71 -10.00 -15.42 -10.35
N VAL A 72 -11.00 -14.72 -10.87
CA VAL A 72 -12.22 -14.36 -10.13
C VAL A 72 -13.04 -15.60 -9.78
N THR A 73 -13.12 -16.60 -10.66
CA THR A 73 -13.76 -17.88 -10.38
C THR A 73 -13.07 -18.61 -9.23
N VAL A 74 -11.74 -18.69 -9.25
CA VAL A 74 -10.96 -19.27 -8.14
C VAL A 74 -11.17 -18.50 -6.84
N LEU A 75 -11.20 -17.16 -6.88
CA LEU A 75 -11.48 -16.33 -5.69
C LEU A 75 -12.89 -16.59 -5.14
N LYS A 76 -13.91 -16.62 -5.99
CA LYS A 76 -15.30 -16.94 -5.62
C LYS A 76 -15.42 -18.28 -4.88
N THR A 77 -14.67 -19.30 -5.30
CA THR A 77 -14.69 -20.64 -4.68
C THR A 77 -13.81 -20.76 -3.45
N SER A 78 -12.63 -20.12 -3.44
CA SER A 78 -11.64 -20.31 -2.35
C SER A 78 -11.77 -19.31 -1.20
N ASP A 79 -12.22 -18.08 -1.48
CA ASP A 79 -12.50 -17.06 -0.47
C ASP A 79 -13.73 -16.21 -0.89
N PRO A 80 -14.94 -16.79 -0.78
CA PRO A 80 -16.19 -16.09 -1.11
C PRO A 80 -16.42 -14.86 -0.24
N ALA A 81 -15.87 -14.82 0.98
CA ALA A 81 -16.01 -13.68 1.88
C ALA A 81 -15.21 -12.47 1.37
N THR A 82 -13.98 -12.69 0.91
CA THR A 82 -13.17 -11.66 0.24
C THR A 82 -13.82 -11.21 -1.05
N PHE A 83 -14.27 -12.12 -1.92
CA PHE A 83 -14.98 -11.76 -3.15
C PHE A 83 -16.20 -10.86 -2.87
N THR A 84 -17.07 -11.27 -1.94
CA THR A 84 -18.29 -10.52 -1.57
C THR A 84 -17.96 -9.13 -1.03
N ALA A 85 -16.94 -9.02 -0.17
CA ALA A 85 -16.52 -7.74 0.38
C ALA A 85 -15.94 -6.80 -0.69
N ILE A 86 -15.18 -7.34 -1.66
CA ILE A 86 -14.63 -6.56 -2.77
C ILE A 86 -15.76 -6.03 -3.68
N VAL A 87 -16.69 -6.89 -4.10
CA VAL A 87 -17.83 -6.48 -4.93
C VAL A 87 -18.65 -5.39 -4.26
N ALA A 88 -18.98 -5.56 -2.97
CA ALA A 88 -19.70 -4.57 -2.20
C ALA A 88 -18.93 -3.24 -2.06
N ARG A 89 -17.61 -3.30 -1.90
CA ARG A 89 -16.73 -2.12 -1.79
C ARG A 89 -16.56 -1.37 -3.11
N LEU A 90 -16.56 -2.08 -4.23
CA LEU A 90 -16.45 -1.51 -5.58
C LEU A 90 -17.81 -1.15 -6.19
N HIS A 91 -18.92 -1.45 -5.51
CA HIS A 91 -20.30 -1.25 -5.97
C HIS A 91 -20.62 -1.96 -7.30
N LEU A 92 -20.09 -3.18 -7.48
CA LEU A 92 -20.23 -3.99 -8.69
C LEU A 92 -21.45 -4.92 -8.64
N ASP A 93 -21.93 -5.36 -9.81
CA ASP A 93 -22.87 -6.48 -9.92
C ASP A 93 -22.11 -7.81 -9.95
N ALA A 94 -22.27 -8.64 -8.92
CA ALA A 94 -21.63 -9.96 -8.81
C ALA A 94 -22.00 -10.92 -9.96
N GLY A 95 -23.16 -10.72 -10.60
CA GLY A 95 -23.68 -11.52 -11.70
C GLY A 95 -23.17 -11.09 -13.08
N HIS A 96 -22.77 -9.83 -13.24
CA HIS A 96 -22.38 -9.24 -14.52
C HIS A 96 -21.10 -8.40 -14.37
N LEU A 97 -19.95 -9.09 -14.28
CA LEU A 97 -18.64 -8.45 -14.24
C LEU A 97 -18.10 -8.30 -15.67
N SER A 98 -17.60 -7.11 -16.02
CA SER A 98 -16.75 -6.91 -17.20
C SER A 98 -15.30 -7.34 -16.89
N THR A 99 -14.47 -7.49 -17.92
CA THR A 99 -13.03 -7.76 -17.74
C THR A 99 -12.31 -6.69 -16.91
N GLU A 100 -12.74 -5.42 -16.98
CA GLU A 100 -12.18 -4.35 -16.13
C GLU A 100 -12.57 -4.53 -14.66
N ASP A 101 -13.80 -4.98 -14.40
CA ASP A 101 -14.28 -5.31 -13.06
C ASP A 101 -13.52 -6.52 -12.50
N GLU A 102 -13.27 -7.56 -13.31
CA GLU A 102 -12.51 -8.74 -12.91
C GLU A 102 -11.06 -8.40 -12.54
N LEU A 103 -10.39 -7.59 -13.37
CA LEU A 103 -9.05 -7.08 -13.08
C LEU A 103 -9.04 -6.22 -11.79
N SER A 104 -10.06 -5.39 -11.61
CA SER A 104 -10.23 -4.59 -10.39
C SER A 104 -10.45 -5.45 -9.15
N VAL A 105 -11.27 -6.51 -9.25
CA VAL A 105 -11.52 -7.47 -8.18
C VAL A 105 -10.22 -8.19 -7.78
N LEU A 106 -9.45 -8.67 -8.76
CA LEU A 106 -8.16 -9.32 -8.49
C LEU A 106 -7.16 -8.35 -7.84
N GLN A 107 -7.09 -7.10 -8.32
CA GLN A 107 -6.18 -6.10 -7.74
C GLN A 107 -6.56 -5.72 -6.30
N GLN A 108 -7.86 -5.72 -5.96
CA GLN A 108 -8.33 -5.57 -4.59
C GLN A 108 -8.00 -6.79 -3.73
N ALA A 109 -8.15 -8.02 -4.25
CA ALA A 109 -7.78 -9.23 -3.53
C ALA A 109 -6.29 -9.25 -3.17
N GLU A 110 -5.40 -8.87 -4.09
CA GLU A 110 -3.96 -8.67 -3.80
C GLU A 110 -3.74 -7.61 -2.69
N THR A 111 -4.46 -6.48 -2.77
CA THR A 111 -4.37 -5.40 -1.77
C THR A 111 -4.78 -5.89 -0.38
N LEU A 112 -5.85 -6.69 -0.26
CA LEU A 112 -6.29 -7.27 1.01
C LEU A 112 -5.35 -8.38 1.49
N ASN A 113 -4.78 -9.18 0.59
CA ASN A 113 -3.82 -10.24 0.93
C ASN A 113 -2.50 -9.69 1.49
N ALA A 114 -2.12 -8.46 1.13
CA ALA A 114 -0.99 -7.76 1.72
C ALA A 114 -1.17 -7.35 3.20
N ILE A 115 -2.41 -7.34 3.72
CA ILE A 115 -2.69 -7.13 5.14
C ILE A 115 -2.84 -8.49 5.81
N LEU A 116 -1.87 -8.86 6.66
CA LEU A 116 -1.97 -10.05 7.51
C LEU A 116 -2.68 -9.69 8.82
N LEU A 117 -3.67 -10.50 9.19
CA LEU A 117 -4.40 -10.40 10.45
C LEU A 117 -4.17 -11.67 11.28
N GLN A 118 -3.58 -11.51 12.46
CA GLN A 118 -3.27 -12.61 13.37
C GLN A 118 -4.23 -12.58 14.56
N ALA A 119 -5.07 -13.61 14.74
CA ALA A 119 -6.03 -13.64 15.84
C ALA A 119 -5.34 -13.67 17.22
N GLN A 120 -5.74 -12.75 18.10
CA GLN A 120 -5.24 -12.60 19.46
C GLN A 120 -6.38 -12.18 20.41
N GLY A 121 -6.81 -13.08 21.30
CA GLY A 121 -7.67 -12.74 22.44
C GLY A 121 -9.00 -12.04 22.14
N GLY A 122 -9.60 -12.26 20.96
CA GLY A 122 -10.84 -11.59 20.52
C GLY A 122 -10.63 -10.39 19.58
N ALA A 123 -9.38 -10.03 19.31
CA ALA A 123 -8.98 -9.06 18.28
C ALA A 123 -8.05 -9.71 17.25
N TYR A 124 -7.61 -8.93 16.27
CA TYR A 124 -6.59 -9.30 15.29
C TYR A 124 -5.41 -8.32 15.36
N ALA A 125 -4.20 -8.82 15.58
CA ALA A 125 -2.99 -8.04 15.40
C ALA A 125 -2.68 -7.84 13.91
N PHE A 126 -2.19 -6.65 13.55
CA PHE A 126 -1.74 -6.30 12.21
C PHE A 126 -0.36 -5.62 12.28
N ASP A 127 0.42 -5.81 11.22
CA ASP A 127 1.74 -5.21 11.02
C ASP A 127 1.95 -5.06 9.50
N TYR A 128 2.07 -3.82 9.01
CA TYR A 128 2.31 -3.53 7.59
C TYR A 128 2.83 -2.11 7.35
N VAL A 129 3.32 -1.80 6.15
CA VAL A 129 3.64 -0.42 5.74
C VAL A 129 2.43 0.23 5.09
N ALA A 130 1.93 1.33 5.66
CA ALA A 130 0.78 2.06 5.16
C ALA A 130 1.17 3.23 4.23
N SER A 131 0.40 3.37 3.15
CA SER A 131 0.48 4.47 2.18
C SER A 131 -0.20 5.73 2.72
N ARG A 132 0.50 6.47 3.59
CA ARG A 132 0.12 7.82 4.03
C ARG A 132 0.89 8.90 3.25
N ALA A 133 0.75 10.17 3.63
CA ALA A 133 1.53 11.28 3.06
C ALA A 133 3.05 11.05 3.13
N THR A 134 3.52 10.37 4.17
CA THR A 134 4.81 9.68 4.23
C THR A 134 4.58 8.19 4.52
N PRO A 135 5.24 7.25 3.84
CA PRO A 135 5.17 5.83 4.18
C PRO A 135 5.56 5.55 5.64
N GLU A 136 4.71 4.81 6.34
CA GLU A 136 4.86 4.51 7.77
C GLU A 136 4.64 3.01 8.03
N HIS A 137 5.55 2.39 8.78
CA HIS A 137 5.35 1.06 9.34
C HIS A 137 4.42 1.17 10.54
N VAL A 138 3.23 0.61 10.38
CA VAL A 138 2.17 0.60 11.38
C VAL A 138 2.00 -0.79 11.94
N SER A 139 1.89 -0.90 13.26
CA SER A 139 1.39 -2.12 13.90
C SER A 139 0.37 -1.78 14.98
N GLY A 140 -0.59 -2.68 15.17
CA GLY A 140 -1.78 -2.43 15.95
C GLY A 140 -2.61 -3.68 16.18
N THR A 141 -3.74 -3.50 16.85
CA THR A 141 -4.82 -4.47 16.93
C THR A 141 -6.11 -3.87 16.39
N ILE A 142 -6.95 -4.70 15.77
CA ILE A 142 -8.31 -4.36 15.36
C ILE A 142 -9.29 -5.39 15.94
N ASP A 143 -10.33 -4.93 16.65
CA ASP A 143 -11.33 -5.82 17.24
C ASP A 143 -12.39 -6.28 16.21
N ALA A 144 -13.30 -7.16 16.63
CA ALA A 144 -14.37 -7.68 15.76
C ALA A 144 -15.43 -6.62 15.36
N GLY A 145 -15.55 -5.51 16.10
CA GLY A 145 -16.35 -4.35 15.69
C GLY A 145 -15.62 -3.41 14.73
N GLY A 146 -14.31 -3.61 14.56
CA GLY A 146 -13.43 -2.80 13.74
C GLY A 146 -12.87 -1.57 14.44
N ALA A 147 -12.85 -1.52 15.78
CA ALA A 147 -12.10 -0.49 16.50
C ALA A 147 -10.60 -0.78 16.41
N ILE A 148 -9.81 0.24 16.07
CA ILE A 148 -8.36 0.11 15.82
C ILE A 148 -7.58 0.74 16.98
N SER A 149 -6.60 0.01 17.51
CA SER A 149 -5.60 0.50 18.45
C SER A 149 -4.22 0.37 17.81
N LEU A 150 -3.53 1.49 17.59
CA LEU A 150 -2.16 1.51 17.06
C LEU A 150 -1.17 1.41 18.22
N GLN A 151 -0.18 0.51 18.11
CA GLN A 151 0.95 0.41 19.04
C GLN A 151 2.25 0.97 18.45
N ARG A 152 2.40 0.99 17.12
CA ARG A 152 3.58 1.54 16.40
C ARG A 152 3.14 2.31 15.17
N HIS A 153 3.83 3.42 14.86
CA HIS A 153 3.70 4.16 13.61
C HIS A 153 5.03 4.88 13.26
N ASP A 154 6.02 4.11 12.82
CA ASP A 154 7.36 4.63 12.51
C ASP A 154 7.50 4.99 11.02
N ARG A 155 8.09 6.15 10.70
CA ARG A 155 8.36 6.50 9.30
C ARG A 155 9.37 5.54 8.67
N VAL A 156 9.08 5.07 7.47
CA VAL A 156 9.99 4.19 6.70
C VAL A 156 10.42 4.81 5.39
N SER A 157 11.70 4.63 5.06
CA SER A 157 12.25 5.01 3.75
C SER A 157 11.95 3.98 2.65
N PHE A 158 11.39 2.82 3.00
CA PHE A 158 11.10 1.72 2.09
C PHE A 158 9.81 0.97 2.46
N PRO A 159 8.97 0.59 1.48
CA PRO A 159 8.98 1.04 0.09
C PRO A 159 8.69 2.55 -0.01
N GLY A 160 9.52 3.27 -0.77
CA GLY A 160 9.44 4.73 -0.86
C GLY A 160 8.37 5.24 -1.84
N PRO A 161 8.20 6.57 -1.99
CA PRO A 161 7.30 7.18 -2.97
C PRO A 161 7.69 6.84 -4.41
N GLY A 162 7.11 5.75 -4.93
CA GLY A 162 7.52 5.08 -6.18
C GLY A 162 7.32 3.56 -6.15
N GLY A 163 7.01 2.97 -4.99
CA GLY A 163 6.75 1.54 -4.84
C GLY A 163 8.01 0.70 -4.62
N CYS A 164 7.90 -0.61 -4.79
CA CYS A 164 9.06 -1.51 -4.70
C CYS A 164 9.90 -1.45 -5.99
N PRO A 165 11.19 -1.09 -5.93
CA PRO A 165 12.03 -1.02 -7.11
C PRO A 165 12.32 -2.43 -7.65
N ILE A 166 11.91 -2.69 -8.89
CA ILE A 166 12.30 -3.91 -9.63
C ILE A 166 13.77 -3.75 -10.06
N CYS A 167 14.62 -4.65 -9.61
CA CYS A 167 16.07 -4.42 -9.55
C CYS A 167 16.87 -5.70 -9.89
N LEU A 168 17.80 -5.63 -10.85
CA LEU A 168 18.63 -6.75 -11.32
C LEU A 168 19.97 -6.85 -10.58
N ALA A 169 20.29 -7.99 -9.96
CA ALA A 169 21.56 -8.21 -9.25
C ALA A 169 22.80 -7.59 -9.93
N ALA A 170 23.72 -6.98 -9.19
CA ALA A 170 24.90 -6.28 -9.72
C ALA A 170 25.80 -7.11 -10.65
N THR A 171 25.75 -8.44 -10.53
CA THR A 171 26.45 -9.41 -11.39
C THR A 171 25.73 -9.72 -12.70
N SER A 172 24.47 -9.30 -12.85
CA SER A 172 23.67 -9.47 -14.07
C SER A 172 24.29 -8.68 -15.22
N ARG A 173 24.12 -9.18 -16.43
CA ARG A 173 24.54 -8.53 -17.67
C ARG A 173 23.34 -8.29 -18.55
N ILE A 174 23.38 -7.19 -19.31
CA ILE A 174 22.43 -6.89 -20.38
C ILE A 174 23.19 -6.96 -21.70
N ASP A 175 22.62 -7.66 -22.68
CA ASP A 175 23.19 -7.71 -24.02
C ASP A 175 23.15 -6.32 -24.67
N THR A 176 24.29 -5.85 -25.16
CA THR A 176 24.40 -4.71 -26.08
C THR A 176 24.85 -5.19 -27.47
N PRO A 177 24.81 -4.34 -28.51
CA PRO A 177 25.42 -4.66 -29.81
C PRO A 177 26.91 -5.01 -29.71
N ASP A 178 27.63 -4.40 -28.76
CA ASP A 178 29.06 -4.59 -28.50
C ASP A 178 29.34 -5.73 -27.49
N GLY A 179 28.31 -6.46 -27.07
CA GLY A 179 28.39 -7.63 -26.18
C GLY A 179 27.77 -7.42 -24.79
N PRO A 180 27.78 -8.43 -23.89
CA PRO A 180 27.06 -8.35 -22.62
C PRO A 180 27.75 -7.47 -21.57
N VAL A 181 27.17 -6.30 -21.27
CA VAL A 181 27.67 -5.32 -20.30
C VAL A 181 27.04 -5.56 -18.92
N PRO A 182 27.81 -5.58 -17.80
CA PRO A 182 27.23 -5.73 -16.46
C PRO A 182 26.37 -4.52 -16.09
N VAL A 183 25.25 -4.75 -15.38
CA VAL A 183 24.27 -3.70 -15.05
C VAL A 183 24.86 -2.50 -14.30
N THR A 184 25.95 -2.72 -13.55
CA THR A 184 26.70 -1.69 -12.80
C THR A 184 27.57 -0.78 -13.67
N ARG A 185 27.74 -1.08 -14.97
CA ARG A 185 28.52 -0.27 -15.92
C ARG A 185 27.67 0.31 -17.05
N LEU A 186 26.35 0.10 -17.04
CA LEU A 186 25.44 0.71 -17.99
C LEU A 186 25.33 2.22 -17.72
N LEU A 187 25.35 3.02 -18.78
CA LEU A 187 25.20 4.47 -18.74
C LEU A 187 24.11 4.90 -19.72
N ALA A 188 23.52 6.07 -19.51
CA ALA A 188 22.62 6.68 -20.48
C ALA A 188 23.34 6.89 -21.82
N GLY A 189 22.63 6.71 -22.94
CA GLY A 189 23.17 6.77 -24.29
C GLY A 189 23.77 5.44 -24.81
N MET A 190 24.18 4.51 -23.94
CA MET A 190 24.61 3.17 -24.38
C MET A 190 23.46 2.45 -25.09
N ARG A 191 23.73 1.70 -26.16
CA ARG A 191 22.72 0.89 -26.84
C ARG A 191 22.52 -0.44 -26.12
N VAL A 192 21.26 -0.85 -25.95
CA VAL A 192 20.87 -2.17 -25.44
C VAL A 192 19.91 -2.82 -26.42
N TRP A 193 19.88 -4.15 -26.42
CA TRP A 193 18.87 -4.88 -27.19
C TRP A 193 17.52 -4.87 -26.46
N THR A 194 16.45 -4.55 -27.20
CA THR A 194 15.05 -4.70 -26.79
C THR A 194 14.27 -5.35 -27.94
N LEU A 195 12.97 -5.59 -27.74
CA LEU A 195 12.05 -5.95 -28.81
C LEU A 195 11.25 -4.73 -29.27
N ASP A 196 10.88 -4.68 -30.56
CA ASP A 196 9.86 -3.76 -31.10
C ASP A 196 8.44 -4.32 -30.90
N ALA A 197 7.42 -3.62 -31.41
CA ALA A 197 6.02 -4.04 -31.31
C ALA A 197 5.71 -5.36 -32.06
N ASP A 198 6.50 -5.71 -33.07
CA ASP A 198 6.41 -6.96 -33.82
C ASP A 198 7.27 -8.08 -33.21
N GLY A 199 7.91 -7.83 -32.06
CA GLY A 199 8.80 -8.78 -31.38
C GLY A 199 10.19 -8.91 -32.00
N ARG A 200 10.61 -8.02 -32.91
CA ARG A 200 11.95 -8.06 -33.52
C ARG A 200 12.99 -7.42 -32.61
N ARG A 201 14.19 -8.00 -32.57
CA ARG A 201 15.32 -7.50 -31.76
C ARG A 201 15.88 -6.21 -32.35
N ILE A 202 15.75 -5.09 -31.64
CA ILE A 202 16.25 -3.76 -32.04
C ILE A 202 17.20 -3.16 -30.99
N ALA A 203 18.13 -2.30 -31.41
CA ALA A 203 19.13 -1.69 -30.54
C ALA A 203 18.78 -0.22 -30.20
N VAL A 204 18.33 0.04 -28.98
CA VAL A 204 17.87 1.37 -28.52
C VAL A 204 18.81 1.97 -27.47
N PRO A 205 18.95 3.31 -27.39
CA PRO A 205 19.75 3.94 -26.34
C PRO A 205 19.06 3.87 -24.97
N ILE A 206 19.82 3.63 -23.91
CA ILE A 206 19.36 3.77 -22.54
C ILE A 206 19.05 5.25 -22.28
N LEU A 207 17.79 5.57 -21.95
CA LEU A 207 17.37 6.93 -21.64
C LEU A 207 17.82 7.38 -20.24
N ARG A 208 17.92 6.44 -19.28
CA ARG A 208 18.25 6.70 -17.87
C ARG A 208 18.69 5.43 -17.17
N VAL A 209 19.64 5.57 -16.25
CA VAL A 209 20.04 4.55 -15.26
C VAL A 209 19.76 5.14 -13.87
N GLY A 210 19.36 4.32 -12.91
CA GLY A 210 18.93 4.78 -11.58
C GLY A 210 19.94 4.52 -10.44
N HIS A 211 19.89 5.29 -9.32
CA HIS A 211 20.50 5.31 -7.93
C HIS A 211 19.74 4.79 -6.64
N THR A 212 19.92 3.58 -6.07
CA THR A 212 19.32 3.07 -4.76
C THR A 212 20.09 1.90 -4.09
N PRO A 213 20.13 1.76 -2.75
CA PRO A 213 20.59 0.55 -2.02
C PRO A 213 19.54 -0.56 -1.75
N ALA A 214 19.97 -1.82 -1.72
CA ALA A 214 19.17 -2.92 -1.16
C ALA A 214 19.15 -2.87 0.38
N PRO A 215 18.00 -3.11 1.05
CA PRO A 215 17.94 -3.19 2.52
C PRO A 215 18.82 -4.30 3.10
N ALA A 216 19.23 -4.15 4.37
CA ALA A 216 19.95 -5.20 5.08
C ALA A 216 19.15 -6.52 5.11
N GLY A 217 19.80 -7.65 4.84
CA GLY A 217 19.16 -8.96 4.76
C GLY A 217 18.35 -9.25 3.48
N HIS A 218 18.28 -8.31 2.53
CA HIS A 218 17.57 -8.51 1.26
C HIS A 218 18.19 -9.66 0.44
N GLN A 219 17.35 -10.62 0.01
CA GLN A 219 17.76 -11.80 -0.75
C GLN A 219 17.38 -11.66 -2.23
N VAL A 220 18.37 -11.79 -3.12
CA VAL A 220 18.12 -11.80 -4.57
C VAL A 220 18.04 -13.23 -5.09
N VAL A 221 16.94 -13.58 -5.74
CA VAL A 221 16.73 -14.92 -6.30
C VAL A 221 17.42 -15.05 -7.66
N ARG A 222 18.39 -15.96 -7.77
CA ARG A 222 18.94 -16.39 -9.08
C ARG A 222 18.03 -17.43 -9.70
N LEU A 223 17.24 -17.03 -10.69
CA LEU A 223 16.45 -17.94 -11.51
C LEU A 223 17.34 -18.60 -12.57
N LEU A 224 17.67 -19.88 -12.37
CA LEU A 224 18.23 -20.71 -13.42
C LEU A 224 17.10 -21.25 -14.29
N LEU A 225 16.74 -20.49 -15.31
CA LEU A 225 15.93 -21.00 -16.41
C LEU A 225 16.76 -22.11 -17.08
N ARG A 226 16.32 -23.37 -16.99
CA ARG A 226 16.75 -24.37 -17.98
C ARG A 226 16.21 -23.88 -19.30
N GLY A 227 17.10 -23.43 -20.18
CA GLY A 227 16.74 -22.92 -21.49
C GLY A 227 15.87 -23.94 -22.23
N SER A 228 14.97 -23.45 -23.06
CA SER A 228 14.56 -24.28 -24.19
C SER A 228 15.79 -24.59 -25.05
N ALA A 229 15.92 -25.76 -25.66
CA ALA A 229 14.94 -26.35 -26.58
C ALA A 229 13.64 -26.95 -26.01
N ALA A 230 13.55 -27.25 -24.70
CA ALA A 230 12.36 -27.08 -23.82
C ALA A 230 12.45 -28.03 -22.63
N LEU A 231 12.19 -27.49 -21.43
CA LEU A 231 12.19 -28.20 -20.14
C LEU A 231 13.51 -28.81 -19.63
N GLY A 232 13.60 -28.87 -18.30
CA GLY A 232 13.86 -30.19 -17.72
C GLY A 232 14.49 -30.29 -16.34
N ARG A 233 13.96 -29.66 -15.28
CA ARG A 233 14.17 -30.06 -13.87
C ARG A 233 15.60 -29.98 -13.30
N SER A 234 15.83 -29.02 -12.38
CA SER A 234 15.90 -29.30 -10.93
C SER A 234 16.48 -28.09 -10.18
N VAL A 235 15.87 -27.74 -9.04
CA VAL A 235 16.36 -26.66 -8.17
C VAL A 235 17.38 -27.24 -7.20
N ARG A 236 18.68 -26.96 -7.40
CA ARG A 236 19.68 -27.14 -6.36
C ARG A 236 19.83 -25.81 -5.61
N ARG A 237 19.27 -25.74 -4.40
CA ARG A 237 19.31 -24.55 -3.52
C ARG A 237 20.73 -24.37 -2.96
N GLN A 238 21.62 -23.77 -3.74
CA GLN A 238 22.98 -23.50 -3.30
C GLN A 238 23.00 -22.16 -2.56
N ARG A 239 23.15 -22.19 -1.23
CA ARG A 239 23.47 -21.00 -0.44
C ARG A 239 24.87 -20.54 -0.84
N GLY A 240 24.95 -19.48 -1.64
CA GLY A 240 26.18 -18.70 -1.83
C GLY A 240 26.18 -17.57 -0.81
N ASP A 241 27.22 -17.50 0.00
CA ASP A 241 27.32 -16.50 1.07
C ASP A 241 27.59 -15.08 0.51
N VAL A 242 27.28 -14.08 1.32
CA VAL A 242 27.13 -12.68 0.90
C VAL A 242 28.46 -11.97 0.62
N ASN A 243 28.47 -11.10 -0.39
CA ASN A 243 28.72 -9.67 -0.16
C ASN A 243 28.45 -8.81 -1.42
N ARG A 244 27.85 -7.63 -1.20
CA ARG A 244 27.53 -6.56 -2.18
C ARG A 244 26.73 -6.97 -3.43
N ALA A 245 25.42 -6.68 -3.37
CA ALA A 245 24.58 -6.52 -4.56
C ALA A 245 23.81 -5.20 -4.50
N TYR A 246 23.77 -4.53 -5.64
CA TYR A 246 22.79 -3.51 -6.02
C TYR A 246 22.03 -4.03 -7.28
N PRO A 247 21.10 -3.31 -7.90
CA PRO A 247 21.30 -2.03 -8.53
C PRO A 247 20.27 -1.04 -7.95
N VAL A 248 19.88 -0.05 -8.75
CA VAL A 248 19.84 1.31 -8.26
C VAL A 248 18.72 2.09 -9.01
N CYS A 249 17.96 2.99 -8.34
CA CYS A 249 16.87 3.87 -8.83
C CYS A 249 16.73 5.27 -8.15
N GLY A 250 17.03 6.37 -8.85
CA GLY A 250 17.03 7.75 -8.31
C GLY A 250 16.12 8.72 -9.09
N ARG A 251 15.39 9.58 -8.38
CA ARG A 251 14.34 10.49 -8.91
C ARG A 251 14.90 11.91 -9.10
N HIS A 252 14.57 12.59 -10.20
CA HIS A 252 14.92 14.00 -10.42
C HIS A 252 13.73 14.88 -10.07
N LEU A 253 13.92 15.89 -9.22
CA LEU A 253 13.09 17.09 -9.24
C LEU A 253 13.56 17.93 -10.43
N GLY A 254 12.75 18.01 -11.49
CA GLY A 254 13.04 18.87 -12.63
C GLY A 254 12.65 20.32 -12.32
N PRO A 255 13.44 21.33 -12.74
CA PRO A 255 13.06 22.72 -12.58
C PRO A 255 11.89 23.06 -13.52
N ALA A 256 11.00 23.94 -13.07
CA ALA A 256 10.01 24.55 -13.94
C ALA A 256 10.72 25.38 -15.02
N SER A 257 10.54 25.02 -16.28
CA SER A 257 11.03 25.81 -17.42
C SER A 257 9.90 25.94 -18.43
N GLY A 258 9.23 27.10 -18.41
CA GLY A 258 8.15 27.39 -19.34
C GLY A 258 8.69 27.70 -20.74
N ARG A 259 7.97 27.25 -21.77
CA ARG A 259 7.91 27.91 -23.07
C ARG A 259 6.53 27.71 -23.68
N THR A 260 5.77 28.80 -23.70
CA THR A 260 4.50 28.95 -24.42
C THR A 260 4.72 28.99 -25.93
N HIS A 261 3.84 28.37 -26.70
CA HIS A 261 3.42 28.87 -28.01
C HIS A 261 1.89 28.75 -28.15
N PRO A 262 1.22 29.60 -28.96
CA PRO A 262 -0.16 30.02 -28.67
C PRO A 262 -1.19 29.80 -29.79
N HIS A 263 -2.45 30.12 -29.47
CA HIS A 263 -3.67 30.15 -30.32
C HIS A 263 -4.21 28.76 -30.73
N LEU A 264 -5.54 28.52 -30.74
CA LEU A 264 -6.68 29.42 -30.92
C LEU A 264 -7.79 29.22 -29.87
N LEU A 265 -8.35 30.33 -29.37
CA LEU A 265 -9.81 30.61 -29.31
C LEU A 265 -10.01 32.07 -28.88
N GLY A 266 -10.87 32.81 -29.59
CA GLY A 266 -10.97 34.27 -29.44
C GLY A 266 -12.15 34.73 -28.59
N ARG A 267 -11.98 35.90 -27.94
CA ARG A 267 -13.05 36.87 -27.64
C ARG A 267 -12.43 38.27 -27.45
N ARG A 268 -13.25 39.32 -27.55
CA ARG A 268 -12.85 40.68 -27.96
C ARG A 268 -12.61 41.65 -26.77
N HIS A 269 -11.52 42.43 -26.84
CA HIS A 269 -11.39 43.88 -26.51
C HIS A 269 -11.74 44.45 -25.09
N PRO A 270 -11.27 45.67 -24.71
CA PRO A 270 -10.21 46.55 -25.26
C PRO A 270 -9.20 47.00 -24.12
N PRO A 271 -8.42 48.12 -24.13
CA PRO A 271 -7.06 48.11 -23.56
C PRO A 271 -6.80 49.08 -22.38
N GLY A 272 -5.62 49.00 -21.75
CA GLY A 272 -5.21 50.01 -20.76
C GLY A 272 -3.80 49.86 -20.15
N GLN A 273 -2.98 50.88 -20.42
CA GLN A 273 -1.83 51.38 -19.64
C GLN A 273 -0.49 50.63 -19.65
N HIS A 274 0.55 51.41 -19.98
CA HIS A 274 1.96 51.04 -19.89
C HIS A 274 2.51 51.34 -18.49
N ALA A 275 3.43 50.52 -18.00
CA ALA A 275 4.41 50.93 -17.00
C ALA A 275 5.78 50.33 -17.36
N ARG A 276 6.82 51.17 -17.32
CA ARG A 276 8.19 50.86 -17.72
C ARG A 276 9.08 51.10 -16.50
N LEU A 277 9.82 50.09 -16.04
CA LEU A 277 10.86 50.26 -15.02
C LEU A 277 12.15 49.51 -15.42
N THR A 278 13.28 50.14 -15.11
CA THR A 278 14.63 49.82 -15.57
C THR A 278 15.42 48.95 -14.55
N PRO A 279 16.50 48.28 -14.97
CA PRO A 279 17.25 47.35 -14.13
C PRO A 279 18.39 47.99 -13.33
N GLY A 280 18.74 47.34 -12.22
CA GLY A 280 19.90 47.52 -11.34
C GLY A 280 19.73 46.61 -10.11
N ASP A 281 20.74 45.99 -9.51
CA ASP A 281 22.18 45.97 -9.84
C ASP A 281 22.82 44.63 -9.40
N GLN A 282 24.14 44.47 -9.59
CA GLN A 282 24.86 43.19 -9.60
C GLN A 282 25.33 42.65 -8.22
N ALA A 283 25.28 41.30 -8.07
CA ALA A 283 26.36 40.41 -7.56
C ALA A 283 26.93 40.61 -6.11
N PRO A 284 27.77 39.70 -5.54
CA PRO A 284 28.38 38.47 -6.10
C PRO A 284 28.21 37.18 -5.25
N ALA A 285 28.99 36.14 -5.59
CA ALA A 285 28.81 34.74 -5.19
C ALA A 285 29.88 34.18 -4.21
N ALA A 286 29.57 33.02 -3.60
CA ALA A 286 30.48 31.91 -3.20
C ALA A 286 29.60 30.77 -2.63
N SER A 287 29.64 29.52 -3.12
CA SER A 287 30.58 28.45 -2.70
C SER A 287 30.52 28.15 -1.18
N ILE A 288 30.25 26.94 -0.71
CA ILE A 288 30.69 25.61 -1.19
C ILE A 288 29.51 24.67 -1.49
#